data_AF-A0A959V102-F1
#
_entry.id   AF-A0A959V102-F1
#
_cell.length_a   1.000
_cell.length_b   1.000
_cell.length_c   1.000
_cell.angle_alpha   90.00
_cell.angle_beta   90.00
_cell.angle_gamma   90.00
#
_symmetry.space_group_name_H-M   'P 1'
#
loop_
_entity.id
_entity.type
_entity.pdbx_description
1 polymer ?
#
loop_
_entity_poly.entity_id
_entity_poly.type
_entity_poly.pdbx_seq_one_letter_code
_entity_poly.pdbx_strand_id
1 'polypeptide(L)'
;FTLSRMKSLKPFIAWLNAQCDLDLPEDDHWNVGYEVCFYRDLAHAVGLAGTKSIRDKKVPGTENEPFMFKRTFDLALFHPEHLIIMEAKAQQGLASKQLSVFSKDRRDIEALLEAMNAEVPKVHLLLLAQQRYLDSKRGKAKEKVFAGGISWKMLAEWGRTMSADPASIAAFERADSVT
;
A
#
# COMPACT_ATOMS: atom_id res chain seq x y z
N PHE A 1 -10.98 -2.89 11.89
CA PHE A 1 -10.52 -2.11 10.72
C PHE A 1 -11.73 -1.49 10.03
N THR A 2 -11.75 -0.16 9.95
CA THR A 2 -12.97 0.67 9.85
C THR A 2 -13.24 1.21 8.44
N LEU A 3 -12.25 1.16 7.54
CA LEU A 3 -12.34 1.77 6.20
C LEU A 3 -13.49 1.18 5.36
N SER A 4 -13.71 -0.15 5.39
CA SER A 4 -14.83 -0.80 4.69
C SER A 4 -16.21 -0.42 5.24
N ARG A 5 -16.27 0.22 6.41
CA ARG A 5 -17.51 0.71 7.04
C ARG A 5 -17.72 2.21 6.81
N MET A 6 -16.77 2.91 6.20
CA MET A 6 -16.89 4.33 5.94
C MET A 6 -17.78 4.56 4.73
N LYS A 7 -18.74 5.48 4.87
CA LYS A 7 -19.60 5.91 3.75
C LYS A 7 -18.84 6.71 2.68
N SER A 8 -17.70 7.28 3.05
CA SER A 8 -16.82 8.05 2.17
C SER A 8 -15.38 7.91 2.68
N LEU A 9 -14.42 7.82 1.75
CA LEU A 9 -12.99 7.79 2.06
C LEU A 9 -12.38 9.18 2.20
N LYS A 10 -13.10 10.26 1.87
CA LYS A 10 -12.60 11.63 1.97
C LYS A 10 -11.87 11.92 3.29
N PRO A 11 -12.43 11.61 4.48
CA PRO A 11 -11.74 11.89 5.75
C PRO A 11 -10.43 11.11 5.91
N PHE A 12 -10.32 9.94 5.27
CA PHE A 12 -9.10 9.14 5.28
C PHE A 12 -8.06 9.69 4.31
N ILE A 13 -8.47 10.06 3.09
CA ILE A 13 -7.57 10.67 2.09
C ILE A 13 -7.01 11.99 2.61
N ALA A 14 -7.85 12.86 3.18
CA ALA A 14 -7.42 14.10 3.82
C ALA A 14 -6.42 13.86 4.96
N TRP A 15 -6.67 12.83 5.77
CA TRP A 15 -5.74 12.45 6.82
C TRP A 15 -4.41 11.93 6.26
N LEU A 16 -4.43 11.12 5.19
CA LEU A 16 -3.22 10.65 4.52
C LEU A 16 -2.40 11.81 3.93
N ASN A 17 -3.04 12.77 3.26
CA ASN A 17 -2.40 13.98 2.76
C ASN A 17 -1.63 14.69 3.88
N ALA A 18 -2.29 14.91 5.03
CA ALA A 18 -1.69 15.58 6.17
C ALA A 18 -0.55 14.77 6.84
N GLN A 19 -0.64 13.44 6.91
CA GLN A 19 0.38 12.62 7.58
C GLN A 19 1.58 12.29 6.71
N CYS A 20 1.41 12.25 5.39
CA CYS A 20 2.42 11.76 4.46
C CYS A 20 2.87 12.81 3.44
N ASP A 21 2.45 14.07 3.59
CA ASP A 21 2.77 15.17 2.67
C ASP A 21 2.44 14.82 1.21
N LEU A 22 1.22 14.30 1.02
CA LEU A 22 0.69 13.93 -0.28
C LEU A 22 -0.32 14.97 -0.77
N ASP A 23 -0.50 15.02 -2.08
CA ASP A 23 -1.50 15.83 -2.77
C ASP A 23 -2.45 14.89 -3.52
N LEU A 24 -3.36 14.25 -2.78
CA LEU A 24 -4.34 13.29 -3.29
C LEU A 24 -5.72 13.94 -3.41
N PRO A 25 -6.51 13.63 -4.45
CA PRO A 25 -7.86 14.16 -4.63
C PRO A 25 -8.81 13.60 -3.56
N GLU A 26 -9.17 14.45 -2.59
CA GLU A 26 -9.97 14.08 -1.42
C GLU A 26 -11.45 13.86 -1.74
N ASP A 27 -11.97 14.59 -2.73
CA ASP A 27 -13.39 14.61 -3.11
C ASP A 27 -13.75 13.56 -4.17
N ASP A 28 -12.75 12.88 -4.73
CA ASP A 28 -12.94 11.90 -5.79
C ASP A 28 -13.31 10.52 -5.26
N HIS A 29 -13.69 9.64 -6.19
CA HIS A 29 -14.02 8.26 -5.88
C HIS A 29 -12.76 7.40 -5.75
N TRP A 30 -12.68 6.66 -4.65
CA TRP A 30 -11.60 5.74 -4.34
C TRP A 30 -12.14 4.33 -4.11
N ASN A 31 -11.48 3.33 -4.71
CA ASN A 31 -11.74 1.93 -4.41
C ASN A 31 -10.74 1.39 -3.40
N VAL A 32 -11.20 0.55 -2.47
CA VAL A 32 -10.34 -0.09 -1.45
C VAL A 32 -10.19 -1.56 -1.79
N GLY A 33 -8.95 -2.05 -1.78
CA GLY A 33 -8.64 -3.47 -1.81
C GLY A 33 -7.81 -3.87 -0.59
N TYR A 34 -8.11 -5.03 -0.02
CA TYR A 34 -7.32 -5.65 1.05
C TYR A 34 -6.69 -6.92 0.53
N GLU A 35 -5.46 -7.21 0.96
CA GLU A 35 -4.74 -8.42 0.54
C GLU A 35 -4.76 -8.58 -0.99
N VAL A 36 -4.47 -7.49 -1.71
CA VAL A 36 -4.59 -7.44 -3.16
C VAL A 36 -3.40 -8.13 -3.80
N CYS A 37 -3.64 -9.20 -4.57
CA CYS A 37 -2.59 -9.84 -5.36
C CYS A 37 -2.48 -9.18 -6.74
N PHE A 38 -2.18 -7.88 -6.74
CA PHE A 38 -2.34 -6.99 -7.90
C PHE A 38 -1.76 -7.57 -9.20
N TYR A 39 -0.51 -7.99 -9.17
CA TYR A 39 0.18 -8.55 -10.34
C TYR A 39 -0.48 -9.78 -10.92
N ARG A 40 -0.94 -10.68 -10.05
CA ARG A 40 -1.65 -11.89 -10.48
C ARG A 40 -2.99 -11.49 -11.07
N ASP A 41 -3.76 -10.68 -10.37
CA ASP A 41 -5.13 -10.38 -10.76
C ASP A 41 -5.15 -9.56 -12.06
N LEU A 42 -4.21 -8.63 -12.23
CA LEU A 42 -4.00 -7.89 -13.48
C LEU A 42 -3.59 -8.82 -14.62
N ALA A 43 -2.63 -9.73 -14.40
CA ALA A 43 -2.24 -10.74 -15.37
C ALA A 43 -3.40 -11.63 -15.84
N HIS A 44 -4.29 -11.99 -14.92
CA HIS A 44 -5.52 -12.72 -15.23
C HIS A 44 -6.47 -11.87 -16.08
N ALA A 45 -6.68 -10.60 -15.71
CA ALA A 45 -7.59 -9.70 -16.41
C ALA A 45 -7.19 -9.49 -17.88
N VAL A 46 -5.88 -9.49 -18.18
CA VAL A 46 -5.38 -9.35 -19.56
C VAL A 46 -5.13 -10.68 -20.28
N GLY A 47 -5.59 -11.81 -19.74
CA GLY A 47 -5.45 -13.12 -20.38
C GLY A 47 -4.00 -13.63 -20.45
N LEU A 48 -3.10 -13.09 -19.63
CA LEU A 48 -1.69 -13.52 -19.54
C LEU A 48 -1.46 -14.56 -18.43
N ALA A 49 -2.46 -14.85 -17.61
CA ALA A 49 -2.38 -15.84 -16.55
C ALA A 49 -2.02 -17.25 -17.07
N GLY A 50 -1.09 -17.92 -16.37
CA GLY A 50 -0.65 -19.27 -16.73
C GLY A 50 0.25 -19.35 -17.97
N THR A 51 0.43 -18.26 -18.72
CA THR A 51 1.40 -18.22 -19.81
C THR A 51 2.82 -18.15 -19.23
N LYS A 52 3.78 -18.86 -19.82
CA LYS A 52 5.22 -18.62 -19.57
C LYS A 52 5.59 -17.15 -19.78
N SER A 53 4.81 -16.45 -20.59
CA SER A 53 5.02 -15.09 -21.05
C SER A 53 5.00 -14.00 -19.99
N ILE A 54 4.54 -14.19 -18.74
CA ILE A 54 4.77 -13.15 -17.70
C ILE A 54 6.08 -13.35 -16.93
N ARG A 55 6.51 -14.61 -16.77
CA ARG A 55 7.83 -14.90 -16.22
C ARG A 55 8.94 -14.60 -17.23
N ASP A 56 8.63 -14.77 -18.51
CA ASP A 56 9.58 -14.67 -19.63
C ASP A 56 9.35 -13.44 -20.54
N LYS A 57 8.23 -12.69 -20.44
CA LYS A 57 8.14 -11.38 -21.12
C LYS A 57 9.16 -10.49 -20.43
N LYS A 58 10.13 -10.12 -21.24
CA LYS A 58 10.91 -8.91 -21.07
C LYS A 58 9.94 -7.74 -21.09
N VAL A 59 9.53 -7.27 -19.91
CA VAL A 59 9.01 -5.91 -19.84
C VAL A 59 10.18 -5.00 -20.18
N PRO A 60 10.04 -4.05 -21.14
CA PRO A 60 11.13 -3.15 -21.48
C PRO A 60 11.72 -2.50 -20.21
N GLY A 61 13.02 -2.60 -20.01
CA GLY A 61 13.69 -2.11 -18.81
C GLY A 61 13.75 -3.08 -17.60
N THR A 62 13.10 -4.25 -17.66
CA THR A 62 13.18 -5.29 -16.60
C THR A 62 13.70 -6.63 -17.12
N GLU A 63 14.38 -6.64 -18.27
CA GLU A 63 14.69 -7.85 -19.06
C GLU A 63 15.50 -8.93 -18.34
N ASN A 64 16.16 -8.58 -17.22
CA ASN A 64 17.01 -9.47 -16.44
C ASN A 64 16.45 -9.78 -15.05
N GLU A 65 15.24 -9.31 -14.70
CA GLU A 65 14.67 -9.49 -13.37
C GLU A 65 13.32 -10.22 -13.42
N PRO A 66 13.15 -11.33 -12.68
CA PRO A 66 11.89 -12.06 -12.67
C PRO A 66 10.77 -11.22 -12.04
N PHE A 67 9.60 -11.23 -12.68
CA PHE A 67 8.41 -10.55 -12.19
C PHE A 67 7.91 -11.15 -10.86
N MET A 68 7.54 -10.30 -9.89
CA MET A 68 7.11 -10.75 -8.55
C MET A 68 5.64 -11.15 -8.50
N PHE A 69 5.29 -12.22 -9.21
CA PHE A 69 3.90 -12.67 -9.40
C PHE A 69 3.13 -13.01 -8.10
N LYS A 70 3.84 -13.38 -7.02
CA LYS A 70 3.23 -13.80 -5.74
C LYS A 70 3.14 -12.69 -4.69
N ARG A 71 3.26 -11.43 -5.10
CA ARG A 71 3.19 -10.31 -4.17
C ARG A 71 1.74 -9.96 -3.86
N THR A 72 1.47 -9.77 -2.57
CA THR A 72 0.20 -9.27 -2.06
C THR A 72 0.44 -7.92 -1.41
N PHE A 73 -0.44 -6.95 -1.64
CA PHE A 73 -0.46 -5.66 -0.98
C PHE A 73 -1.46 -5.71 0.17
N ASP A 74 -1.03 -5.40 1.39
CA ASP A 74 -1.87 -5.53 2.58
C ASP A 74 -3.13 -4.63 2.48
N LEU A 75 -2.94 -3.40 1.99
CA LEU A 75 -4.01 -2.45 1.66
C LEU A 75 -3.64 -1.67 0.39
N ALA A 76 -4.58 -1.54 -0.54
CA ALA A 76 -4.44 -0.69 -1.72
C ALA A 76 -5.65 0.24 -1.88
N LEU A 77 -5.39 1.49 -2.26
CA LEU A 77 -6.41 2.47 -2.65
C LEU A 77 -6.21 2.81 -4.13
N PHE A 78 -7.28 2.68 -4.90
CA PHE A 78 -7.26 2.89 -6.35
C PHE A 78 -8.06 4.13 -6.73
N HIS A 79 -7.41 5.00 -7.46
CA HIS A 79 -7.94 6.19 -8.13
C HIS A 79 -7.42 6.19 -9.58
N PRO A 80 -8.13 6.76 -10.58
CA PRO A 80 -7.64 6.79 -11.96
C PRO A 80 -6.20 7.29 -12.12
N GLU A 81 -5.84 8.33 -11.36
CA GLU A 81 -4.51 8.95 -11.43
C GLU A 81 -3.55 8.53 -10.31
N HIS A 82 -4.03 7.78 -9.31
CA HIS A 82 -3.24 7.44 -8.12
C HIS A 82 -3.45 6.00 -7.66
N LEU A 83 -2.34 5.33 -7.34
CA LEU A 83 -2.36 4.03 -6.68
C LEU A 83 -1.61 4.16 -5.37
N ILE A 84 -2.31 4.00 -4.24
CA ILE A 84 -1.68 3.98 -2.92
C ILE A 84 -1.58 2.54 -2.47
N ILE A 85 -0.37 2.10 -2.14
CA ILE A 85 -0.10 0.77 -1.59
C ILE A 85 0.42 0.97 -0.17
N MET A 86 -0.30 0.47 0.81
CA MET A 86 0.09 0.53 2.21
C MET A 86 0.53 -0.85 2.69
N GLU A 87 1.80 -0.94 3.06
CA GLU A 87 2.41 -2.16 3.58
C GLU A 87 2.45 -2.16 5.10
N ALA A 88 1.80 -3.15 5.70
CA ALA A 88 1.69 -3.34 7.12
C ALA A 88 2.84 -4.18 7.67
N LYS A 89 3.43 -3.73 8.78
CA LYS A 89 4.45 -4.47 9.53
C LYS A 89 4.18 -4.34 11.03
N ALA A 90 3.77 -5.45 11.65
CA ALA A 90 3.38 -5.47 13.06
C ALA A 90 4.59 -5.63 14.01
N GLN A 91 5.45 -6.62 13.80
CA GLN A 91 6.47 -7.02 14.80
C GLN A 91 7.91 -7.04 14.29
N GLN A 92 8.16 -6.65 13.04
CA GLN A 92 9.49 -6.74 12.43
C GLN A 92 9.86 -5.44 11.74
N GLY A 93 11.10 -5.00 11.96
CA GLY A 93 11.67 -3.88 11.20
C GLY A 93 11.92 -4.28 9.75
N LEU A 94 12.06 -3.29 8.87
CA LEU A 94 12.36 -3.54 7.47
C LEU A 94 13.82 -3.97 7.28
N ALA A 95 14.00 -5.17 6.72
CA ALA A 95 15.29 -5.65 6.24
C ALA A 95 15.60 -5.07 4.85
N SER A 96 16.87 -4.93 4.50
CA SER A 96 17.30 -4.38 3.19
C SER A 96 16.70 -5.14 2.00
N LYS A 97 16.54 -6.47 2.12
CA LYS A 97 15.89 -7.30 1.09
C LYS A 97 14.41 -6.98 0.91
N GLN A 98 13.71 -6.56 1.96
CA GLN A 98 12.31 -6.13 1.85
C GLN A 98 12.23 -4.75 1.18
N LEU A 99 13.14 -3.83 1.53
CA LEU A 99 13.21 -2.53 0.88
C LEU A 99 13.44 -2.65 -0.63
N SER A 100 14.35 -3.52 -1.08
CA SER A 100 14.57 -3.74 -2.51
C SER A 100 13.34 -4.30 -3.23
N VAL A 101 12.54 -5.14 -2.55
CA VAL A 101 11.26 -5.65 -3.08
C VAL A 101 10.27 -4.50 -3.25
N PHE A 102 10.09 -3.66 -2.23
CA PHE A 102 9.18 -2.52 -2.31
C PHE A 102 9.62 -1.49 -3.36
N SER A 103 10.92 -1.20 -3.47
CA SER A 103 11.44 -0.33 -4.53
C SER A 103 11.12 -0.86 -5.93
N LYS A 104 11.09 -2.19 -6.09
CA LYS A 104 10.74 -2.86 -7.33
C LYS A 104 9.25 -2.79 -7.64
N ASP A 105 8.38 -2.71 -6.61
CA ASP A 105 6.93 -2.73 -6.81
C ASP A 105 6.46 -1.58 -7.72
N ARG A 106 6.94 -0.36 -7.48
CA ARG A 106 6.60 0.79 -8.34
C ARG A 106 6.98 0.55 -9.80
N ARG A 107 8.24 0.19 -10.06
CA ARG A 107 8.76 -0.06 -11.41
C ARG A 107 7.99 -1.19 -12.10
N ASP A 108 7.72 -2.28 -11.39
CA ASP A 108 7.03 -3.45 -11.94
C ASP A 108 5.56 -3.13 -12.30
N ILE A 109 4.88 -2.27 -11.52
CA ILE A 109 3.52 -1.80 -11.84
C ILE A 109 3.53 -0.91 -13.07
N GLU A 110 4.39 0.11 -13.09
CA GLU A 110 4.51 1.05 -14.20
C GLU A 110 4.77 0.29 -15.52
N ALA A 111 5.76 -0.59 -15.50
CA ALA A 111 6.17 -1.35 -16.68
C ALA A 111 5.08 -2.33 -17.16
N LEU A 112 4.29 -2.94 -16.25
CA LEU A 112 3.18 -3.81 -16.62
C LEU A 112 2.03 -3.02 -17.28
N LEU A 113 1.69 -1.85 -16.75
CA LEU A 113 0.64 -0.99 -17.30
C LEU A 113 1.06 -0.39 -18.65
N GLU A 114 2.32 0.03 -18.80
CA GLU A 114 2.87 0.46 -20.08
C GLU A 114 2.82 -0.65 -21.15
N ALA A 115 3.20 -1.88 -20.78
CA ALA A 115 3.13 -3.03 -21.69
C ALA A 115 1.69 -3.37 -22.11
N MET A 116 0.69 -2.87 -21.36
CA MET A 116 -0.73 -2.99 -21.67
C MET A 116 -1.28 -1.78 -22.44
N ASN A 117 -0.46 -0.77 -22.72
CA ASN A 117 -0.89 0.53 -23.27
C ASN A 117 -2.01 1.16 -22.41
N ALA A 118 -1.90 1.00 -21.10
CA ALA A 118 -2.78 1.62 -20.11
C ALA A 118 -2.12 2.86 -19.52
N GLU A 119 -2.93 3.82 -19.06
CA GLU A 119 -2.42 4.95 -18.29
C GLU A 119 -1.81 4.46 -16.98
N VAL A 120 -0.67 5.04 -16.64
CA VAL A 120 0.10 4.70 -15.44
C VAL A 120 -0.24 5.69 -14.34
N PRO A 121 -0.91 5.26 -13.25
CA PRO A 121 -1.19 6.14 -12.13
C PRO A 121 0.10 6.44 -11.36
N LYS A 122 0.12 7.58 -10.65
CA LYS A 122 1.20 7.87 -9.69
C LYS A 122 1.13 6.87 -8.54
N VAL A 123 2.14 6.01 -8.42
CA VAL A 123 2.22 4.99 -7.37
C VAL A 123 2.87 5.56 -6.10
N HIS A 124 2.13 5.48 -5.00
CA HIS A 124 2.57 5.90 -3.66
C HIS A 124 2.70 4.67 -2.76
N LEU A 125 3.92 4.38 -2.30
CA LEU A 125 4.15 3.34 -1.31
C LEU A 125 4.13 3.96 0.09
N LEU A 126 3.27 3.48 0.98
CA LEU A 126 3.18 3.90 2.37
C LEU A 126 3.53 2.74 3.29
N LEU A 127 4.20 3.03 4.40
CA LEU A 127 4.52 2.05 5.42
C LEU A 127 3.60 2.22 6.64
N LEU A 128 2.88 1.18 7.02
CA LEU A 128 2.16 1.10 8.28
C LEU A 128 2.93 0.23 9.27
N ALA A 129 3.52 0.83 10.30
CA ALA A 129 4.40 0.11 11.22
C ALA A 129 4.27 0.56 12.69
N GLN A 130 4.93 -0.13 13.62
CA GLN A 130 5.08 0.43 14.97
C GLN A 130 5.99 1.67 14.92
N GLN A 131 5.69 2.68 15.75
CA GLN A 131 6.43 3.95 15.78
C GLN A 131 7.94 3.75 15.92
N ARG A 132 8.37 2.83 16.80
CA ARG A 132 9.79 2.48 17.00
C ARG A 132 10.53 2.08 15.71
N TYR A 133 9.81 1.54 14.72
CA TYR A 133 10.40 1.19 13.43
C TYR A 133 10.48 2.40 12.50
N LEU A 134 9.55 3.35 12.58
CA LEU A 134 9.61 4.61 11.83
C LEU A 134 10.79 5.46 12.31
N ASP A 135 10.98 5.56 13.63
CA ASP A 135 12.01 6.41 14.26
C ASP A 135 13.44 5.84 14.13
N SER A 136 13.59 4.60 13.67
CA SER A 136 14.90 3.93 13.62
C SER A 136 15.86 4.62 12.63
N LYS A 137 17.17 4.62 12.92
CA LYS A 137 18.23 5.20 12.04
C LYS A 137 18.27 4.62 10.61
N ARG A 138 17.62 3.47 10.36
CA ARG A 138 17.39 2.94 9.00
C ARG A 138 16.32 3.74 8.22
N GLY A 139 15.70 4.75 8.83
CA GLY A 139 14.67 5.62 8.27
C GLY A 139 15.05 6.26 6.93
N LYS A 140 16.30 6.71 6.78
CA LYS A 140 16.80 7.31 5.52
C LYS A 140 16.72 6.38 4.30
N ALA A 141 16.85 5.06 4.50
CA ALA A 141 16.68 4.09 3.42
C ALA A 141 15.20 3.85 3.10
N LYS A 142 14.30 4.11 4.05
CA LYS A 142 12.84 4.00 3.89
C LYS A 142 12.28 5.21 3.17
N GLU A 143 12.79 6.41 3.45
CA GLU A 143 12.41 7.67 2.78
C GLU A 143 12.65 7.62 1.26
N LYS A 144 13.56 6.78 0.79
CA LYS A 144 13.79 6.57 -0.66
C LYS A 144 12.76 5.65 -1.33
N VAL A 145 11.99 4.91 -0.54
CA VAL A 145 11.11 3.84 -1.04
C VAL A 145 9.66 4.18 -0.77
N PHE A 146 9.36 4.68 0.43
CA PHE A 146 8.03 5.04 0.85
C PHE A 146 7.86 6.55 0.77
N ALA A 147 6.73 6.99 0.24
CA ALA A 147 6.31 8.38 0.22
C ALA A 147 5.94 8.87 1.64
N GLY A 148 5.62 7.95 2.56
CA GLY A 148 5.31 8.29 3.95
C GLY A 148 5.23 7.08 4.86
N GLY A 149 5.30 7.34 6.17
CA GLY A 149 5.22 6.33 7.22
C GLY A 149 4.15 6.68 8.23
N ILE A 150 3.24 5.74 8.47
CA ILE A 150 2.13 5.86 9.41
C ILE A 150 2.36 4.85 10.52
N SER A 151 2.14 5.26 11.77
CA SER A 151 2.17 4.31 12.86
C SER A 151 0.80 3.68 13.13
N TRP A 152 0.81 2.45 13.63
CA TRP A 152 -0.42 1.80 14.13
C TRP A 152 -1.17 2.66 15.15
N LYS A 153 -0.42 3.39 15.99
CA LYS A 153 -0.97 4.33 16.97
C LYS A 153 -1.70 5.49 16.29
N MET A 154 -1.07 6.14 15.31
CA MET A 154 -1.69 7.24 14.55
C MET A 154 -2.98 6.78 13.85
N LEU A 155 -2.94 5.62 13.19
CA LEU A 155 -4.10 5.07 12.51
C LEU A 155 -5.23 4.72 13.50
N ALA A 156 -4.90 4.16 14.66
CA ALA A 156 -5.88 3.86 15.70
C ALA A 156 -6.50 5.13 16.30
N GLU A 157 -5.70 6.15 16.58
CA GLU A 157 -6.18 7.45 17.08
C GLU A 157 -7.13 8.11 16.09
N TRP A 158 -6.76 8.18 14.80
CA TRP A 158 -7.66 8.65 13.75
C TRP A 158 -8.93 7.79 13.64
N GLY A 159 -8.78 6.47 13.72
CA GLY A 159 -9.91 5.55 13.73
C GLY A 159 -10.89 5.84 14.87
N ARG A 160 -10.41 6.19 16.07
CA ARG A 160 -11.24 6.56 17.22
C ARG A 160 -11.96 7.89 17.03
N THR A 161 -11.30 8.91 16.46
CA THR A 161 -11.95 10.20 16.20
C THR A 161 -13.07 10.07 15.16
N MET A 162 -12.90 9.17 14.19
CA MET A 162 -13.92 8.87 13.18
C MET A 162 -15.01 7.91 13.70
N SER A 163 -14.68 7.04 14.66
CA SER A 163 -15.58 6.05 15.26
C SER A 163 -16.10 6.51 16.61
N ALA A 164 -16.55 7.75 16.76
CA ALA A 164 -17.20 8.23 17.99
C ALA A 164 -18.57 7.54 18.28
N ASP A 165 -18.68 6.24 17.99
CA ASP A 165 -19.53 5.25 18.64
C ASP A 165 -18.70 4.51 19.72
N PRO A 166 -19.00 4.70 21.01
CA PRO A 166 -18.25 4.15 22.16
C PRO A 166 -17.99 2.64 22.14
N ALA A 167 -18.81 1.84 21.46
CA ALA A 167 -18.70 0.37 21.47
C ALA A 167 -17.46 -0.17 20.74
N SER A 168 -16.93 0.57 19.76
CA SER A 168 -15.80 0.13 18.94
C SER A 168 -14.44 0.29 19.65
N ILE A 169 -14.36 1.20 20.62
CA ILE A 169 -13.15 1.50 21.40
C ILE A 169 -12.78 0.33 22.32
N ALA A 170 -13.77 -0.27 22.99
CA ALA A 170 -13.58 -1.35 23.97
C ALA A 170 -13.16 -2.71 23.38
N ALA A 171 -13.29 -2.90 22.05
CA ALA A 171 -12.82 -4.11 21.37
C ALA A 171 -11.34 -4.04 21.02
N PHE A 172 -10.79 -2.83 20.80
CA PHE A 172 -9.41 -2.61 20.39
C PHE A 172 -8.43 -2.62 21.58
N GLU A 173 -8.82 -2.07 22.73
CA GLU A 173 -8.01 -2.07 23.96
C GLU A 173 -7.69 -3.50 24.46
N ARG A 174 -8.56 -4.47 24.13
CA ARG A 174 -8.34 -5.90 24.43
C ARG A 174 -7.29 -6.57 23.53
N ALA A 175 -6.97 -6.00 22.37
CA ALA A 175 -5.95 -6.54 21.47
C ALA A 175 -4.54 -6.06 21.81
N ASP A 176 -4.40 -4.87 22.41
CA ASP A 176 -3.11 -4.34 22.90
C ASP A 176 -2.71 -4.91 24.29
N SER A 177 -3.64 -5.54 25.01
CA SER A 177 -3.41 -6.10 26.36
C SER A 177 -2.96 -7.56 26.38
N VAL A 178 -2.77 -8.21 25.22
CA VAL A 178 -2.25 -9.59 25.14
C VAL A 178 -0.80 -9.54 24.67
N THR A 179 0.09 -9.27 25.63
CA THR A 179 1.52 -9.61 25.59
C THR A 179 1.77 -10.96 26.24
#